data_AF-D2SEY6-F1
#
_entry.id   AF-D2SEY6-F1
#
_cell.length_a   1.000
_cell.length_b   1.000
_cell.length_c   1.000
_cell.angle_alpha   90.00
_cell.angle_beta   90.00
_cell.angle_gamma   90.00
#
_symmetry.space_group_name_H-M   'P 1'
#
loop_
_entity.id
_entity.type
_entity.pdbx_description
1 polymer ?
#
loop_
_entity_poly.entity_id
_entity_poly.type
_entity_poly.pdbx_seq_one_letter_code
_entity_poly.pdbx_strand_id
1 'polypeptide(L)'
;MERRCNVCKITYTAKRASSRYCSERCKKRAQRAPATQRSGKRRQARPNAAVVPLPQPDVTAGVAESTRRKLDEMGQLDTPLGQATMVLARRLDSPSGDTGAGLASLAKQLAATLAAASADVPPAGDLLTDLRARRDRKLGHPGGRS
;
A
#
# COMPACT_ATOMS: atom_id res chain seq x y z
N MET A 1 -33.02 -14.25 35.53
CA MET A 1 -32.54 -14.33 34.14
C MET A 1 -31.04 -14.07 34.09
N GLU A 2 -30.26 -15.07 33.71
CA GLU A 2 -28.80 -14.99 33.67
C GLU A 2 -28.30 -14.51 32.30
N ARG A 3 -27.28 -13.65 32.29
CA ARG A 3 -26.65 -13.17 31.05
C ARG A 3 -25.14 -13.07 31.21
N ARG A 4 -24.40 -13.07 30.11
CA ARG A 4 -22.95 -12.81 30.09
C ARG A 4 -22.67 -11.33 29.89
N CYS A 5 -21.75 -10.77 30.67
CA CYS A 5 -21.29 -9.40 30.54
C CYS A 5 -20.46 -9.23 29.26
N ASN A 6 -20.72 -8.18 28.47
CA ASN A 6 -19.97 -7.95 27.23
C ASN A 6 -18.50 -7.60 27.45
N VAL A 7 -18.14 -7.10 28.64
CA VAL A 7 -16.81 -6.59 28.98
C VAL A 7 -15.95 -7.63 29.72
N CYS A 8 -16.43 -8.15 30.86
CA CYS A 8 -15.68 -9.11 31.67
C CYS A 8 -16.07 -10.57 31.43
N LYS A 9 -17.06 -10.84 30.57
CA LYS A 9 -17.56 -12.18 30.20
C LYS A 9 -18.14 -13.05 31.32
N ILE A 10 -18.19 -12.55 32.55
CA ILE A 10 -18.82 -13.23 33.71
C ILE A 10 -20.35 -13.30 33.52
N THR A 11 -20.95 -14.42 33.94
CA THR A 11 -22.40 -14.60 34.05
C THR A 11 -22.96 -13.83 35.24
N TYR A 12 -24.05 -13.10 35.04
CA TYR A 12 -24.68 -12.31 36.10
C TYR A 12 -26.20 -12.36 36.00
N THR A 13 -26.87 -12.23 37.15
CA THR A 13 -28.32 -12.12 37.23
C THR A 13 -28.76 -10.72 36.76
N ALA A 14 -29.33 -10.66 35.57
CA ALA A 14 -29.75 -9.40 34.97
C ALA A 14 -31.15 -8.99 35.47
N LYS A 15 -31.29 -7.71 35.84
CA LYS A 15 -32.58 -7.13 36.28
C LYS A 15 -33.56 -6.88 35.12
N ARG A 16 -33.08 -6.83 33.87
CA ARG A 16 -33.87 -6.51 32.66
C ARG A 16 -33.34 -7.25 31.43
N ALA A 17 -34.25 -7.62 30.52
CA ALA A 17 -33.96 -8.29 29.24
C ALA A 17 -33.00 -7.54 28.29
N SER A 18 -32.76 -6.25 28.52
CA SER A 18 -31.84 -5.41 27.73
C SER A 18 -30.47 -5.19 28.39
N SER A 19 -30.25 -5.70 29.61
CA SER A 19 -28.98 -5.50 30.32
C SER A 19 -27.83 -6.24 29.60
N ARG A 20 -26.70 -5.54 29.41
CA ARG A 20 -25.49 -6.01 28.68
C ARG A 20 -24.23 -6.09 29.55
N TYR A 21 -24.29 -5.55 30.78
CA TYR A 21 -23.14 -5.40 31.67
C TYR A 21 -23.51 -5.81 33.10
N CYS A 22 -22.60 -6.49 33.78
CA CYS A 22 -22.82 -6.97 35.15
C CYS A 22 -22.80 -5.86 36.22
N SER A 23 -22.17 -4.72 35.94
CA SER A 23 -22.05 -3.60 36.89
C SER A 23 -21.84 -2.26 36.17
N GLU A 24 -22.08 -1.15 36.89
CA GLU A 24 -21.80 0.21 36.40
C GLU A 24 -20.31 0.40 36.05
N ARG A 25 -19.40 -0.32 36.71
CA ARG A 25 -17.97 -0.30 36.38
C ARG A 25 -17.69 -0.85 34.98
N CYS A 26 -18.33 -1.97 34.62
CA CYS A 26 -18.22 -2.54 33.26
C CYS A 26 -18.88 -1.64 32.21
N LYS A 27 -20.00 -1.00 32.54
CA LYS A 27 -20.68 -0.05 31.66
C LYS A 27 -19.81 1.17 31.34
N LYS A 28 -19.17 1.78 32.35
CA LYS A 28 -18.22 2.89 32.14
C LYS A 28 -16.99 2.45 31.33
N ARG A 29 -16.47 1.23 31.56
CA ARG A 29 -15.36 0.68 30.76
C ARG A 29 -15.72 0.52 29.28
N ALA A 30 -16.92 0.01 28.97
CA ALA A 30 -17.41 -0.08 27.59
C ALA A 30 -17.61 1.29 26.92
N GLN A 31 -17.97 2.32 27.69
CA GLN A 31 -18.09 3.68 27.16
C GLN A 31 -16.74 4.34 26.84
N ARG A 32 -15.66 3.93 27.50
CA ARG A 32 -14.31 4.46 27.28
C ARG A 32 -13.50 3.68 26.24
N ALA A 33 -14.01 2.54 25.76
CA ALA A 33 -13.33 1.75 24.75
C ALA A 33 -13.27 2.49 23.40
N PRO A 34 -12.15 2.41 22.66
CA PRO A 34 -11.98 3.06 21.37
C PRO A 34 -13.04 2.61 20.36
N ALA A 35 -13.39 3.51 19.42
CA ALA A 35 -14.49 3.32 18.47
C ALA A 35 -14.39 2.03 17.61
N THR A 36 -13.19 1.46 17.50
CA THR A 36 -12.92 0.19 16.82
C THR A 36 -13.62 -1.02 17.46
N GLN A 37 -14.01 -0.93 18.74
CA GLN A 37 -14.76 -2.00 19.43
C GLN A 37 -16.25 -1.67 19.67
N ARG A 38 -16.72 -0.49 19.24
CA ARG A 38 -18.09 -0.03 19.49
C ARG A 38 -19.09 -0.47 18.41
N SER A 39 -18.61 -1.03 17.30
CA SER A 39 -19.42 -1.31 16.12
C SER A 39 -19.49 -2.81 15.81
N GLY A 40 -20.26 -3.54 16.61
CA GLY A 40 -20.84 -4.83 16.23
C GLY A 40 -22.00 -4.71 15.23
N LYS A 41 -22.18 -3.55 14.58
CA LYS A 41 -23.03 -3.44 13.39
C LYS A 41 -22.15 -3.76 12.19
N ARG A 42 -22.23 -5.02 11.74
CA ARG A 42 -21.98 -5.39 10.33
C ARG A 42 -22.68 -4.35 9.47
N ARG A 43 -21.93 -3.36 8.96
CA ARG A 43 -22.36 -2.63 7.77
C ARG A 43 -22.34 -3.71 6.68
N GLN A 44 -23.51 -4.21 6.32
CA GLN A 44 -23.65 -4.90 5.04
C GLN A 44 -23.18 -3.89 3.99
N ALA A 45 -21.98 -4.12 3.48
CA ALA A 45 -21.46 -3.37 2.37
C ALA A 45 -22.42 -3.62 1.20
N ARG A 46 -22.98 -2.54 0.66
CA ARG A 46 -23.62 -2.55 -0.66
C ARG A 46 -22.63 -3.17 -1.66
N PRO A 47 -23.07 -4.00 -2.62
CA PRO A 47 -22.19 -4.49 -3.66
C PRO A 47 -21.91 -3.29 -4.58
N ASN A 48 -20.81 -2.59 -4.32
CA ASN A 48 -20.42 -1.43 -5.10
C ASN A 48 -19.22 -1.82 -5.95
N ALA A 49 -19.45 -1.82 -7.26
CA ALA A 49 -18.50 -1.84 -8.38
C ALA A 49 -17.40 -2.90 -8.34
N ALA A 50 -17.23 -3.61 -9.45
CA ALA A 50 -16.07 -4.46 -9.67
C ALA A 50 -14.79 -3.61 -9.58
N VAL A 51 -14.20 -3.59 -8.38
CA VAL A 51 -12.82 -3.17 -8.17
C VAL A 51 -12.01 -4.25 -8.85
N VAL A 52 -11.49 -3.94 -10.04
CA VAL A 52 -10.39 -4.68 -10.64
C VAL A 52 -9.31 -4.74 -9.55
N PRO A 53 -8.95 -5.91 -9.01
CA PRO A 53 -7.91 -5.98 -8.01
C PRO A 53 -6.63 -5.54 -8.71
N LEU A 54 -6.14 -4.35 -8.37
CA LEU A 54 -4.72 -4.05 -8.55
C LEU A 54 -3.97 -5.19 -7.85
N PRO A 55 -2.99 -5.83 -8.51
CA PRO A 55 -2.25 -6.91 -7.89
C PRO A 55 -1.70 -6.41 -6.57
N GLN A 56 -2.21 -6.95 -5.47
CA GLN A 56 -1.66 -6.66 -4.16
C GLN A 56 -0.21 -7.12 -4.22
N PRO A 57 0.77 -6.28 -3.86
CA PRO A 57 2.15 -6.74 -3.82
C PRO A 57 2.19 -7.91 -2.84
N ASP A 58 2.62 -9.07 -3.33
CA ASP A 58 2.95 -10.21 -2.49
C ASP A 58 3.88 -9.69 -1.40
N VAL A 59 3.39 -9.62 -0.17
CA VAL A 59 4.15 -9.19 1.03
C VAL A 59 5.27 -10.20 1.38
N THR A 60 5.40 -11.26 0.59
CA THR A 60 6.47 -12.27 0.60
C THR A 60 7.58 -12.00 -0.43
N ALA A 61 7.41 -11.02 -1.33
CA ALA A 61 8.40 -10.70 -2.34
C ALA A 61 9.54 -9.87 -1.73
N GLY A 62 10.77 -10.39 -1.80
CA GLY A 62 11.98 -9.70 -1.36
C GLY A 62 12.26 -8.40 -2.10
N VAL A 63 13.27 -7.66 -1.64
CA VAL A 63 13.77 -6.43 -2.28
C VAL A 63 14.13 -6.70 -3.73
N ALA A 64 14.72 -7.86 -4.06
CA ALA A 64 15.05 -8.22 -5.44
C ALA A 64 13.82 -8.37 -6.34
N GLU A 65 12.75 -8.99 -5.85
CA GLU A 65 11.56 -9.24 -6.67
C GLU A 65 10.74 -7.98 -6.89
N SER A 66 10.61 -7.13 -5.86
CA SER A 66 9.99 -5.81 -6.00
C SER A 66 10.78 -4.88 -6.93
N THR A 67 12.11 -4.91 -6.85
CA THR A 67 13.01 -4.16 -7.74
C THR A 67 12.91 -4.66 -9.17
N ARG A 68 12.84 -5.98 -9.37
CA ARG A 68 12.67 -6.60 -10.69
C ARG A 68 11.40 -6.11 -11.37
N ARG A 69 10.25 -6.18 -10.69
CA ARG A 69 8.96 -5.69 -11.22
C ARG A 69 9.04 -4.22 -11.63
N LYS A 70 9.65 -3.38 -10.79
CA LYS A 70 9.85 -1.96 -11.09
C LYS A 70 10.68 -1.74 -12.36
N LEU A 71 11.79 -2.46 -12.51
CA LEU A 71 12.66 -2.36 -13.68
C LEU A 71 11.97 -2.88 -14.95
N ASP A 72 11.16 -3.94 -14.83
CA ASP A 72 10.36 -4.51 -15.92
C ASP A 72 9.29 -3.52 -16.40
N GLU A 73 8.56 -2.89 -15.48
CA GLU A 73 7.60 -1.81 -15.78
C GLU A 73 8.25 -0.63 -16.50
N MET A 74 9.52 -0.37 -16.21
CA MET A 74 10.32 0.70 -16.83
C MET A 74 11.00 0.26 -18.13
N GLY A 75 10.95 -1.03 -18.51
CA GLY A 75 11.71 -1.58 -19.65
C GLY A 75 13.23 -1.49 -19.48
N GLN A 76 13.71 -1.38 -18.24
CA GLN A 76 15.11 -1.12 -17.89
C GLN A 76 15.83 -2.37 -17.36
N LEU A 77 15.20 -3.54 -17.44
CA LEU A 77 15.72 -4.76 -16.80
C LEU A 77 17.02 -5.26 -17.44
N ASP A 78 17.15 -5.14 -18.77
CA ASP A 78 18.31 -5.60 -19.53
C ASP A 78 19.41 -4.54 -19.70
N THR A 79 19.28 -3.38 -19.05
CA THR A 79 20.28 -2.31 -19.14
C THR A 79 21.38 -2.49 -18.09
N PRO A 80 22.59 -1.91 -18.30
CA PRO A 80 23.67 -1.98 -17.32
C PRO A 80 23.26 -1.49 -15.93
N LEU A 81 22.45 -0.44 -15.86
CA LEU A 81 21.91 0.10 -14.61
C LEU A 81 20.87 -0.84 -13.97
N GLY A 82 20.00 -1.47 -14.79
CA GLY A 82 19.06 -2.49 -14.31
C GLY A 82 19.77 -3.69 -13.70
N GLN A 83 20.80 -4.20 -14.36
CA GLN A 83 21.61 -5.32 -13.87
C GLN A 83 22.35 -4.98 -12.57
N ALA A 84 22.99 -3.80 -12.49
CA ALA A 84 23.65 -3.33 -11.27
C ALA A 84 22.66 -3.21 -10.09
N THR A 85 21.46 -2.70 -10.37
CA THR A 85 20.39 -2.54 -9.37
C THR A 85 19.91 -3.91 -8.86
N MET A 86 19.77 -4.91 -9.73
CA MET A 86 19.40 -6.27 -9.32
C MET A 86 20.45 -6.95 -8.44
N VAL A 87 21.75 -6.70 -8.68
CA VAL A 87 22.83 -7.22 -7.82
C VAL A 87 22.73 -6.65 -6.41
N LEU A 88 22.50 -5.34 -6.28
CA LEU A 88 22.32 -4.68 -4.97
C LEU A 88 21.08 -5.22 -4.24
N ALA A 89 19.97 -5.41 -4.96
CA ALA A 89 18.72 -5.90 -4.39
C ALA A 89 18.84 -7.33 -3.85
N ARG A 90 19.52 -8.22 -4.58
CA ARG A 90 19.79 -9.59 -4.13
C ARG A 90 20.68 -9.62 -2.88
N ARG A 91 21.64 -8.70 -2.78
CA ARG A 91 22.52 -8.61 -1.60
C ARG A 91 21.75 -8.17 -0.36
N LEU A 92 20.75 -7.30 -0.52
CA LEU A 92 19.87 -6.89 0.59
C LEU A 92 18.93 -8.02 1.05
N ASP A 93 18.49 -8.90 0.14
CA ASP A 93 17.68 -10.08 0.49
C ASP A 93 18.49 -11.17 1.20
N SER A 94 19.82 -11.21 1.01
CA SER A 94 20.72 -12.18 1.63
C SER A 94 21.91 -11.49 2.31
N PRO A 95 21.67 -10.74 3.40
CA PRO A 95 22.69 -9.97 4.10
C PRO A 95 23.61 -10.91 4.89
N SER A 96 24.63 -11.45 4.22
CA SER A 96 25.62 -12.34 4.84
C SER A 96 26.84 -11.53 5.28
N GLY A 97 27.01 -11.37 6.60
CA GLY A 97 28.17 -10.69 7.18
C GLY A 97 28.17 -9.16 7.10
N ASP A 98 27.14 -8.54 6.54
CA ASP A 98 27.01 -7.09 6.51
C ASP A 98 26.55 -6.56 7.90
N THR A 99 27.22 -5.52 8.40
CA THR A 99 26.80 -4.80 9.61
C THR A 99 25.58 -3.93 9.30
N GLY A 100 24.81 -3.50 10.32
CA GLY A 100 23.66 -2.61 10.11
C GLY A 100 24.00 -1.33 9.32
N ALA A 101 25.21 -0.80 9.50
CA ALA A 101 25.71 0.34 8.72
C ALA A 101 26.00 -0.02 7.25
N GLY A 102 26.55 -1.22 7.00
CA GLY A 102 26.75 -1.76 5.65
C GLY A 102 25.42 -1.91 4.89
N LEU A 103 24.39 -2.45 5.56
CA LEU A 103 23.05 -2.58 4.99
C LEU A 103 22.41 -1.22 4.67
N ALA A 104 22.56 -0.24 5.57
CA ALA A 104 22.06 1.11 5.32
C ALA A 104 22.75 1.77 4.12
N SER A 105 24.06 1.54 3.93
CA SER A 105 24.81 2.02 2.77
C SER A 105 24.32 1.36 1.46
N LEU A 106 24.16 0.04 1.46
CA LEU A 106 23.65 -0.72 0.31
C LEU A 106 22.23 -0.28 -0.08
N ALA A 107 21.36 -0.05 0.90
CA ALA A 107 20.00 0.45 0.65
C ALA A 107 20.01 1.85 0.02
N LYS A 108 20.88 2.75 0.47
CA LYS A 108 21.06 4.08 -0.14
C LYS A 108 21.58 3.98 -1.58
N GLN A 109 22.54 3.09 -1.82
CA GLN A 109 23.09 2.89 -3.15
C GLN A 109 22.03 2.33 -4.10
N LEU A 110 21.22 1.37 -3.66
CA LEU A 110 20.09 0.86 -4.44
C LEU A 110 19.07 1.95 -4.77
N ALA A 111 18.75 2.83 -3.81
CA ALA A 111 17.85 3.95 -4.06
C ALA A 111 18.42 4.92 -5.11
N ALA A 112 19.73 5.21 -5.05
CA ALA A 112 20.41 6.08 -6.01
C ALA A 112 20.46 5.47 -7.42
N THR A 113 20.76 4.17 -7.54
CA THR A 113 20.81 3.50 -8.86
C THR A 113 19.42 3.36 -9.48
N LEU A 114 18.38 3.07 -8.68
CA LEU A 114 16.99 3.07 -9.15
C LEU A 114 16.57 4.45 -9.66
N ALA A 115 16.91 5.51 -8.94
CA ALA A 115 16.60 6.88 -9.36
C ALA A 115 17.27 7.20 -10.71
N ALA A 116 18.56 6.84 -10.87
CA ALA A 116 19.28 7.02 -12.13
C ALA A 116 18.66 6.22 -13.28
N ALA A 117 18.27 4.96 -13.04
CA ALA A 117 17.61 4.13 -14.05
C ALA A 117 16.23 4.69 -14.46
N SER A 118 15.51 5.30 -13.52
CA SER A 118 14.20 5.91 -13.80
C SER A 118 14.29 7.26 -14.53
N ALA A 119 15.41 7.98 -14.38
CA ALA A 119 15.62 9.26 -15.06
C ALA A 119 15.80 9.12 -16.57
N ASP A 120 16.27 7.94 -17.02
CA ASP A 120 16.48 7.62 -18.43
C ASP A 120 15.20 7.14 -19.14
N VAL A 121 14.09 7.00 -18.39
CA VAL A 121 12.79 6.62 -18.93
C VAL A 121 11.99 7.88 -19.23
N PRO A 122 11.61 8.14 -20.50
CA PRO A 122 10.72 9.24 -20.81
C PRO A 122 9.37 9.04 -20.08
N PRO A 123 8.85 10.06 -19.39
CA PRO A 123 7.63 9.92 -18.62
C PRO A 123 6.48 9.50 -19.54
N ALA A 124 5.68 8.51 -19.10
CA ALA A 124 4.51 8.00 -19.82
C ALA A 124 3.44 9.07 -20.20
N GLY A 125 3.61 10.32 -19.77
CA GLY A 125 2.82 11.47 -20.18
C GLY A 125 3.06 11.93 -21.62
N ASP A 126 4.06 11.40 -22.33
CA ASP A 126 4.38 11.86 -23.68
C ASP A 126 3.37 11.40 -24.73
N LEU A 127 2.66 10.27 -24.51
CA LEU A 127 1.66 9.78 -25.47
C LEU A 127 0.45 10.72 -25.61
N LEU A 128 -0.01 11.34 -24.52
CA LEU A 128 -1.10 12.30 -24.57
C LEU A 128 -0.65 13.64 -25.18
N THR A 129 0.60 14.02 -24.95
CA THR A 129 1.21 15.22 -25.55
C THR A 129 1.40 15.03 -27.06
N ASP A 130 1.90 13.86 -27.49
CA ASP A 130 2.00 13.47 -28.89
C ASP A 130 0.65 13.37 -29.58
N LEU A 131 -0.36 12.80 -28.92
CA LEU A 131 -1.72 12.74 -29.46
C LEU A 131 -2.34 14.14 -29.62
N ARG A 132 -2.09 15.05 -28.67
CA ARG A 132 -2.51 16.46 -28.78
C ARG A 132 -1.78 17.16 -29.92
N ALA A 133 -0.46 17.03 -30.01
CA ALA A 133 0.33 17.63 -31.10
C ALA A 133 -0.10 17.10 -32.49
N ARG A 134 -0.42 15.81 -32.61
CA ARG A 134 -0.95 15.22 -33.85
C ARG A 134 -2.34 15.75 -34.17
N ARG A 135 -3.21 15.91 -33.16
CA ARG A 135 -4.55 16.48 -33.31
C ARG A 135 -4.47 17.93 -33.78
N ASP A 136 -3.63 18.74 -33.16
CA ASP A 136 -3.49 20.17 -33.47
C ASP A 136 -2.93 20.38 -34.88
N ARG A 137 -1.95 19.56 -35.29
CA ARG A 137 -1.44 19.53 -36.66
C ARG A 137 -2.50 19.11 -37.68
N LYS A 138 -3.38 18.17 -37.32
CA LYS A 138 -4.45 17.67 -38.22
C LYS A 138 -5.63 18.65 -38.31
N LEU A 139 -5.94 19.37 -37.24
CA LEU A 139 -7.02 20.35 -37.19
C LEU A 139 -6.60 21.73 -37.68
N GLY A 140 -5.32 21.93 -38.00
CA GLY A 140 -4.81 23.18 -38.55
C GLY A 140 -5.11 24.38 -37.66
N HIS A 141 -5.04 24.23 -36.34
CA HIS A 141 -5.26 25.33 -35.40
C HIS A 141 -3.94 26.05 -35.17
N PRO A 142 -3.67 27.20 -35.81
CA PRO A 142 -2.62 28.09 -35.35
C PRO A 142 -3.07 28.62 -33.99
N GLY A 143 -2.32 28.31 -32.93
CA GLY A 143 -2.57 28.87 -31.61
C GLY A 143 -2.75 30.38 -31.72
N GLY A 144 -3.96 30.82 -31.35
CA GLY A 144 -4.39 32.21 -31.42
C GLY A 144 -3.49 33.12 -30.60
N ARG A 145 -3.21 34.29 -31.18
CA ARG A 145 -2.78 35.49 -30.47
C ARG A 145 -3.84 35.85 -29.42
N SER A 146 -3.42 36.05 -28.18
CA SER A 146 -3.74 37.22 -27.32
C SER A 146 -3.02 37.04 -25.99
#